data_AF-A0A179EQI9-F1
#
_entry.id   AF-A0A179EQI9-F1
#
_cell.length_a   1.000
_cell.length_b   1.000
_cell.length_c   1.000
_cell.angle_alpha   90.00
_cell.angle_beta   90.00
_cell.angle_gamma   90.00
#
_symmetry.space_group_name_H-M   'P 1'
#
loop_
_entity.id
_entity.type
_entity.pdbx_description
1 polymer ?
#
loop_
_entity_poly.entity_id
_entity_poly.type
_entity_poly.pdbx_seq_one_letter_code
_entity_poly.pdbx_strand_id
1 'polypeptide(L)'
;MIKLKKMVTFSFALSLLCAPIAAQADTLDDKINEQDQKIEQLQKNQTASEQELAIIKENVSQIEKESYKILQQKNTEEQTLTDLIQKIADLKEKIAKREEQIQKQARNVQTNQNASDILSVMAESDSINEAITKAYAVTKLISANKEIMSEQQKDQAELETLQKKSEEKLHSLTETTNELQAKQEELTKAKLDQEVKINELSASLATEKKQKEKFEKQKVEAEKQRQEQLKALAKQRAAEEAARKKAEEDARKVQEQKQKELAAAAEKERIANEEQAQALAVQKEQEQKSDSSNEMKTETNTEDSSPVSSVPEVPEADNVTKPEENTYGWSAPLSSLVITSPFGNRVDPTGASGTSHDGIDLAGASGTPVFAAKAGKVVEAGYHWSAGNHVIIQHADGYYSYYMHLSSFSTTVGASVNAGTLLGGMGTTGNSTGVHLHFGISTSLWSNFVDPAPLLGI
;
A
#
# COMPACT_ATOMS: atom_id res chain seq x y z
N MET A 1 -81.10 67.70 -19.88
CA MET A 1 -80.39 66.75 -20.78
C MET A 1 -79.49 65.86 -19.94
N ILE A 2 -79.30 64.59 -20.30
CA ILE A 2 -78.52 63.61 -19.54
C ILE A 2 -77.17 63.39 -20.23
N LYS A 3 -76.06 63.34 -19.47
CA LYS A 3 -74.87 62.57 -19.86
C LYS A 3 -74.28 61.84 -18.64
N LEU A 4 -74.07 60.55 -18.81
CA LEU A 4 -73.56 59.59 -17.83
C LEU A 4 -72.43 58.79 -18.49
N LYS A 5 -71.27 58.70 -17.82
CA LYS A 5 -70.21 57.67 -17.91
C LYS A 5 -69.05 58.16 -17.02
N LYS A 6 -68.81 57.60 -15.84
CA LYS A 6 -68.28 56.26 -15.49
C LYS A 6 -66.79 56.09 -15.85
N MET A 7 -66.06 55.59 -14.85
CA MET A 7 -64.60 55.45 -14.77
C MET A 7 -64.01 54.53 -15.83
N VAL A 8 -62.74 54.79 -16.19
CA VAL A 8 -61.78 53.75 -16.59
C VAL A 8 -60.46 54.04 -15.86
N THR A 9 -60.23 53.34 -14.74
CA THR A 9 -58.98 53.38 -13.97
C THR A 9 -58.64 51.95 -13.56
N PHE A 10 -57.95 51.20 -14.42
CA PHE A 10 -57.52 49.83 -14.09
C PHE A 10 -56.26 49.38 -14.86
N SER A 11 -55.20 50.19 -14.83
CA SER A 11 -53.83 49.69 -15.10
C SER A 11 -53.24 49.18 -13.78
N PHE A 12 -53.76 48.07 -13.27
CA PHE A 12 -53.18 47.41 -12.09
C PHE A 12 -52.03 46.50 -12.50
N ALA A 13 -50.97 46.45 -11.69
CA ALA A 13 -49.72 45.83 -12.07
C ALA A 13 -49.82 44.29 -12.18
N LEU A 14 -49.28 43.74 -13.26
CA LEU A 14 -48.73 42.37 -13.26
C LEU A 14 -47.40 42.33 -14.02
N SER A 15 -46.48 43.22 -13.63
CA SER A 15 -45.06 43.08 -13.94
C SER A 15 -44.48 41.91 -13.14
N LEU A 16 -44.79 40.68 -13.57
CA LEU A 16 -44.04 39.50 -13.16
C LEU A 16 -42.56 39.74 -13.50
N LEU A 17 -41.69 39.70 -12.50
CA LEU A 17 -40.24 39.71 -12.71
C LEU A 17 -39.82 38.35 -13.31
N CYS A 18 -40.09 38.17 -14.59
CA CYS A 18 -39.45 37.14 -15.40
C CYS A 18 -37.99 37.55 -15.66
N ALA A 19 -37.16 37.48 -14.61
CA ALA A 19 -35.72 37.47 -14.78
C ALA A 19 -35.38 36.32 -15.75
N PRO A 20 -34.58 36.55 -16.80
CA PRO A 20 -34.39 35.56 -17.85
C PRO A 20 -33.65 34.34 -17.29
N ILE A 21 -34.35 33.21 -17.14
CA ILE A 21 -33.81 31.94 -16.60
C ILE A 21 -32.59 31.46 -17.40
N ALA A 22 -32.45 31.86 -18.67
CA ALA A 22 -31.23 31.65 -19.45
C ALA A 22 -29.97 32.17 -18.73
N ALA A 23 -30.01 33.39 -18.21
CA ALA A 23 -28.89 33.99 -17.47
C ALA A 23 -28.64 33.33 -16.09
N GLN A 24 -29.50 32.42 -15.64
CA GLN A 24 -29.24 31.57 -14.48
C GLN A 24 -28.47 30.31 -14.88
N ALA A 25 -28.81 29.70 -16.03
CA ALA A 25 -28.12 28.54 -16.57
C ALA A 25 -26.64 28.84 -16.88
N ASP A 26 -26.36 29.98 -17.53
CA ASP A 26 -25.00 30.44 -17.83
C ASP A 26 -24.14 30.50 -16.54
N THR A 27 -24.71 31.02 -15.44
CA THR A 27 -24.03 31.11 -14.12
C THR A 27 -23.96 29.79 -13.35
N LEU A 28 -24.53 28.69 -13.86
CA LEU A 28 -24.34 27.34 -13.34
C LEU A 28 -23.23 26.63 -14.13
N ASP A 29 -23.18 26.78 -15.45
CA ASP A 29 -22.12 26.22 -16.29
C ASP A 29 -20.73 26.80 -15.89
N ASP A 30 -20.63 28.09 -15.56
CA ASP A 30 -19.43 28.72 -14.97
C ASP A 30 -18.95 28.01 -13.68
N LYS A 31 -19.88 27.67 -12.77
CA LYS A 31 -19.56 27.02 -11.48
C LYS A 31 -19.15 25.56 -11.66
N ILE A 32 -19.75 24.87 -12.63
CA ILE A 32 -19.40 23.50 -13.00
C ILE A 32 -17.98 23.47 -13.55
N ASN A 33 -17.62 24.41 -14.41
CA ASN A 33 -16.27 24.59 -14.95
C ASN A 33 -15.24 24.98 -13.85
N GLU A 34 -15.60 25.88 -12.93
CA GLU A 34 -14.76 26.23 -11.77
C GLU A 34 -14.47 25.01 -10.86
N GLN A 35 -15.45 24.11 -10.70
CA GLN A 35 -15.29 22.87 -9.94
C GLN A 35 -14.44 21.83 -10.67
N ASP A 36 -14.57 21.71 -12.00
CA ASP A 36 -13.73 20.81 -12.79
C ASP A 36 -12.25 21.23 -12.76
N GLN A 37 -11.94 22.52 -12.87
CA GLN A 37 -10.56 23.02 -12.71
C GLN A 37 -9.96 22.70 -11.33
N LYS A 38 -10.77 22.79 -10.27
CA LYS A 38 -10.35 22.40 -8.90
C LYS A 38 -10.12 20.90 -8.78
N ILE A 39 -10.99 20.08 -9.36
CA ILE A 39 -10.87 18.62 -9.36
C ILE A 39 -9.61 18.20 -10.14
N GLU A 40 -9.35 18.78 -11.31
CA GLU A 40 -8.16 18.51 -12.11
C GLU A 40 -6.87 18.87 -11.35
N GLN A 41 -6.83 20.00 -10.66
CA GLN A 41 -5.67 20.39 -9.85
C GLN A 41 -5.45 19.45 -8.66
N LEU A 42 -6.51 19.02 -7.96
CA LEU A 42 -6.42 18.03 -6.88
C LEU A 42 -5.90 16.68 -7.41
N GLN A 43 -6.30 16.25 -8.61
CA GLN A 43 -5.77 15.02 -9.22
C GLN A 43 -4.27 15.13 -9.58
N LYS A 44 -3.80 16.30 -10.03
CA LYS A 44 -2.37 16.56 -10.28
C LYS A 44 -1.56 16.50 -8.99
N ASN A 45 -2.03 17.15 -7.93
CA ASN A 45 -1.38 17.11 -6.61
C ASN A 45 -1.33 15.69 -6.03
N GLN A 46 -2.42 14.93 -6.12
CA GLN A 46 -2.47 13.53 -5.72
C GLN A 46 -1.41 12.71 -6.48
N THR A 47 -1.34 12.87 -7.80
CA THR A 47 -0.39 12.11 -8.65
C THR A 47 1.06 12.44 -8.29
N ALA A 48 1.38 13.72 -8.03
CA ALA A 48 2.72 14.13 -7.58
C ALA A 48 3.06 13.55 -6.20
N SER A 49 2.11 13.57 -5.27
CA SER A 49 2.28 12.95 -3.93
C SER A 49 2.53 11.44 -4.01
N GLU A 50 1.81 10.75 -4.91
CA GLU A 50 1.99 9.31 -5.17
C GLU A 50 3.35 9.00 -5.83
N GLN A 51 3.93 9.93 -6.61
CA GLN A 51 5.28 9.84 -7.15
C GLN A 51 6.38 10.09 -6.11
N GLU A 52 6.23 11.09 -5.24
CA GLU A 52 7.16 11.30 -4.11
C GLU A 52 7.25 10.05 -3.22
N LEU A 53 6.10 9.46 -2.89
CA LEU A 53 6.02 8.20 -2.12
C LEU A 53 6.79 7.04 -2.77
N ALA A 54 6.82 6.96 -4.11
CA ALA A 54 7.57 5.93 -4.82
C ALA A 54 9.10 6.17 -4.77
N ILE A 55 9.54 7.41 -4.97
CA ILE A 55 10.96 7.78 -4.91
C ILE A 55 11.55 7.53 -3.51
N ILE A 56 10.81 7.90 -2.46
CA ILE A 56 11.23 7.70 -1.07
C ILE A 56 11.36 6.20 -0.74
N LYS A 57 10.50 5.34 -1.31
CA LYS A 57 10.59 3.87 -1.14
C LYS A 57 11.79 3.26 -1.85
N GLU A 58 12.08 3.68 -3.09
CA GLU A 58 13.23 3.18 -3.84
C GLU A 58 14.56 3.58 -3.16
N ASN A 59 14.67 4.81 -2.66
CA ASN A 59 15.86 5.27 -1.92
C ASN A 59 16.15 4.39 -0.69
N VAL A 60 15.12 4.08 0.12
CA VAL A 60 15.26 3.16 1.27
C VAL A 60 15.66 1.76 0.81
N SER A 61 15.04 1.24 -0.26
CA SER A 61 15.38 -0.07 -0.83
C SER A 61 16.84 -0.15 -1.32
N GLN A 62 17.40 0.94 -1.85
CA GLN A 62 18.80 1.00 -2.27
C GLN A 62 19.76 0.95 -1.07
N ILE A 63 19.48 1.70 0.01
CA ILE A 63 20.28 1.65 1.24
C ILE A 63 20.21 0.26 1.90
N GLU A 64 19.06 -0.43 1.85
CA GLU A 64 18.95 -1.82 2.32
C GLU A 64 19.81 -2.79 1.50
N LYS A 65 19.80 -2.67 0.17
CA LYS A 65 20.64 -3.48 -0.75
C LYS A 65 22.14 -3.24 -0.50
N GLU A 66 22.56 -2.00 -0.24
CA GLU A 66 23.94 -1.67 0.14
C GLU A 66 24.33 -2.25 1.50
N SER A 67 23.51 -2.02 2.54
CA SER A 67 23.73 -2.54 3.88
C SER A 67 23.83 -4.07 3.92
N TYR A 68 22.96 -4.77 3.18
CA TYR A 68 23.03 -6.23 3.02
C TYR A 68 24.32 -6.69 2.34
N LYS A 69 24.77 -6.00 1.28
CA LYS A 69 26.03 -6.32 0.59
C LYS A 69 27.23 -6.17 1.53
N ILE A 70 27.29 -5.08 2.30
CA ILE A 70 28.35 -4.82 3.28
C ILE A 70 28.33 -5.89 4.39
N LEU A 71 27.16 -6.31 4.87
CA LEU A 71 27.02 -7.41 5.83
C LEU A 71 27.52 -8.76 5.28
N GLN A 72 27.22 -9.09 4.02
CA GLN A 72 27.73 -10.31 3.38
C GLN A 72 29.26 -10.27 3.21
N GLN A 73 29.82 -9.10 2.90
CA GLN A 73 31.26 -8.89 2.92
C GLN A 73 31.82 -9.12 4.34
N LYS A 74 31.30 -8.42 5.36
CA LYS A 74 31.67 -8.56 6.78
C LYS A 74 31.72 -10.03 7.24
N ASN A 75 30.68 -10.80 6.97
CA ASN A 75 30.60 -12.21 7.38
C ASN A 75 31.70 -13.07 6.70
N THR A 76 32.00 -12.79 5.43
CA THR A 76 33.10 -13.42 4.69
C THR A 76 34.47 -13.01 5.25
N GLU A 77 34.60 -11.76 5.71
CA GLU A 77 35.82 -11.23 6.35
C GLU A 77 36.10 -11.95 7.69
N GLU A 78 35.07 -12.14 8.51
CA GLU A 78 35.14 -12.81 9.82
C GLU A 78 35.46 -14.30 9.69
N GLN A 79 34.88 -14.99 8.71
CA GLN A 79 35.25 -16.37 8.37
C GLN A 79 36.72 -16.44 7.98
N THR A 80 37.17 -15.57 7.06
CA THR A 80 38.58 -15.52 6.61
C THR A 80 39.54 -15.23 7.75
N LEU A 81 39.18 -14.31 8.66
CA LEU A 81 39.99 -13.97 9.84
C LEU A 81 40.08 -15.15 10.82
N THR A 82 38.98 -15.87 11.06
CA THR A 82 38.95 -17.09 11.89
C THR A 82 39.87 -18.16 11.31
N ASP A 83 39.80 -18.37 9.99
CA ASP A 83 40.64 -19.31 9.23
C ASP A 83 42.14 -18.97 9.33
N LEU A 84 42.49 -17.67 9.32
CA LEU A 84 43.86 -17.19 9.51
C LEU A 84 44.34 -17.40 10.95
N ILE A 85 43.50 -17.10 11.95
CA ILE A 85 43.82 -17.29 13.38
C ILE A 85 44.10 -18.76 13.69
N GLN A 86 43.30 -19.69 13.15
CA GLN A 86 43.55 -21.13 13.33
C GLN A 86 44.88 -21.56 12.71
N LYS A 87 45.17 -21.16 11.45
CA LYS A 87 46.43 -21.48 10.77
C LYS A 87 47.65 -20.90 11.50
N ILE A 88 47.51 -19.70 12.09
CA ILE A 88 48.52 -19.09 12.96
C ILE A 88 48.74 -19.91 14.24
N ALA A 89 47.68 -20.45 14.85
CA ALA A 89 47.79 -21.29 16.05
C ALA A 89 48.49 -22.62 15.75
N ASP A 90 48.05 -23.33 14.70
CA ASP A 90 48.61 -24.61 14.26
C ASP A 90 50.10 -24.47 13.89
N LEU A 91 50.44 -23.39 13.17
CA LEU A 91 51.81 -23.12 12.75
C LEU A 91 52.72 -22.72 13.92
N LYS A 92 52.21 -21.94 14.90
CA LYS A 92 52.92 -21.65 16.15
C LYS A 92 53.20 -22.93 16.95
N GLU A 93 52.25 -23.86 17.03
CA GLU A 93 52.45 -25.14 17.72
C GLU A 93 53.49 -26.01 17.01
N LYS A 94 53.46 -26.07 15.67
CA LYS A 94 54.45 -26.75 14.82
C LYS A 94 55.85 -26.18 15.01
N ILE A 95 56.00 -24.86 14.98
CA ILE A 95 57.25 -24.14 15.23
C ILE A 95 57.78 -24.46 16.64
N ALA A 96 56.94 -24.39 17.68
CA ALA A 96 57.35 -24.67 19.05
C ALA A 96 57.80 -26.14 19.25
N LYS A 97 57.10 -27.11 18.65
CA LYS A 97 57.50 -28.53 18.65
C LYS A 97 58.86 -28.74 17.99
N ARG A 98 59.12 -28.10 16.84
CA ARG A 98 60.41 -28.22 16.14
C ARG A 98 61.54 -27.46 16.87
N GLU A 99 61.25 -26.32 17.50
CA GLU A 99 62.18 -25.57 18.35
C GLU A 99 62.67 -26.47 19.51
N GLU A 100 61.76 -27.18 20.17
CA GLU A 100 62.09 -28.12 21.24
C GLU A 100 62.96 -29.30 20.75
N GLN A 101 62.70 -29.81 19.55
CA GLN A 101 63.51 -30.85 18.90
C GLN A 101 64.93 -30.36 18.59
N ILE A 102 65.06 -29.18 17.96
CA ILE A 102 66.36 -28.54 17.67
C ILE A 102 67.16 -28.37 18.97
N GLN A 103 66.53 -27.86 20.04
CA GLN A 103 67.22 -27.71 21.32
C GLN A 103 67.61 -29.05 21.97
N LYS A 104 66.79 -30.11 21.84
CA LYS A 104 67.15 -31.46 22.32
C LYS A 104 68.35 -32.02 21.54
N GLN A 105 68.37 -31.86 20.21
CA GLN A 105 69.49 -32.26 19.35
C GLN A 105 70.76 -31.48 19.67
N ALA A 106 70.67 -30.15 19.80
CA ALA A 106 71.80 -29.28 20.15
C ALA A 106 72.38 -29.60 21.53
N ARG A 107 71.51 -29.82 22.54
CA ARG A 107 71.96 -30.25 23.89
C ARG A 107 72.68 -31.60 23.82
N ASN A 108 72.16 -32.60 23.10
CA ASN A 108 72.84 -33.89 22.96
C ASN A 108 74.24 -33.77 22.32
N VAL A 109 74.40 -32.89 21.31
CA VAL A 109 75.71 -32.62 20.67
C VAL A 109 76.66 -31.85 21.61
N GLN A 110 76.13 -31.08 22.56
CA GLN A 110 76.92 -30.29 23.51
C GLN A 110 77.29 -31.08 24.78
N THR A 111 76.43 -31.99 25.26
CA THR A 111 76.68 -32.83 26.44
C THR A 111 77.55 -34.04 26.11
N ASN A 112 77.41 -34.60 24.91
CA ASN A 112 78.39 -35.55 24.37
C ASN A 112 79.59 -34.75 23.87
N GLN A 113 80.41 -34.26 24.81
CA GLN A 113 81.55 -33.38 24.52
C GLN A 113 82.47 -34.00 23.47
N ASN A 114 82.41 -33.48 22.24
CA ASN A 114 83.55 -32.89 21.52
C ASN A 114 83.13 -32.51 20.08
N ALA A 115 82.80 -31.24 19.84
CA ALA A 115 82.53 -30.74 18.49
C ALA A 115 83.79 -30.69 17.60
N SER A 116 84.98 -30.87 18.18
CA SER A 116 86.27 -31.06 17.50
C SER A 116 86.43 -32.45 16.86
N ASP A 117 85.63 -33.43 17.29
CA ASP A 117 86.03 -34.83 17.24
C ASP A 117 85.38 -35.63 16.09
N ILE A 118 85.00 -34.98 15.00
CA ILE A 118 84.68 -35.71 13.76
C ILE A 118 85.88 -36.57 13.33
N LEU A 119 87.11 -36.10 13.57
CA LEU A 119 88.34 -36.90 13.37
C LEU A 119 88.58 -37.94 14.48
N SER A 120 88.23 -37.66 15.75
CA SER A 120 88.49 -38.61 16.85
C SER A 120 87.47 -39.74 16.85
N VAL A 121 86.17 -39.48 16.61
CA VAL A 121 85.13 -40.50 16.44
C VAL A 121 85.41 -41.41 15.23
N MET A 122 86.12 -40.92 14.21
CA MET A 122 86.67 -41.74 13.13
C MET A 122 87.91 -42.56 13.54
N ALA A 123 88.75 -42.05 14.44
CA ALA A 123 89.96 -42.72 14.94
C ALA A 123 89.68 -43.74 16.07
N GLU A 124 88.66 -43.51 16.89
CA GLU A 124 88.05 -44.42 17.88
C GLU A 124 87.08 -45.41 17.23
N SER A 125 87.37 -45.83 16.00
CA SER A 125 86.61 -46.85 15.29
C SER A 125 87.46 -48.10 15.17
N ASP A 126 86.96 -49.23 15.69
CA ASP A 126 87.67 -50.52 15.64
C ASP A 126 87.80 -51.04 14.20
N SER A 127 87.07 -50.44 13.24
CA SER A 127 87.23 -50.70 11.82
C SER A 127 86.91 -49.49 10.93
N ILE A 128 87.49 -49.49 9.72
CA ILE A 128 87.17 -48.51 8.66
C ILE A 128 85.67 -48.51 8.31
N ASN A 129 85.01 -49.67 8.36
CA ASN A 129 83.58 -49.78 8.06
C ASN A 129 82.71 -49.12 9.14
N GLU A 130 83.14 -49.21 10.41
CA GLU A 130 82.52 -48.49 11.52
C GLU A 130 82.78 -46.98 11.41
N ALA A 131 84.00 -46.56 11.07
CA ALA A 131 84.33 -45.15 10.84
C ALA A 131 83.45 -44.53 9.74
N ILE A 132 83.26 -45.24 8.62
CA ILE A 132 82.34 -44.83 7.53
C ILE A 132 80.89 -44.77 8.04
N THR A 133 80.46 -45.72 8.88
CA THR A 133 79.09 -45.73 9.45
C THR A 133 78.87 -44.56 10.40
N LYS A 134 79.82 -44.28 11.31
CA LYS A 134 79.80 -43.11 12.20
C LYS A 134 79.85 -41.80 11.41
N ALA A 135 80.71 -41.70 10.40
CA ALA A 135 80.81 -40.53 9.52
C ALA A 135 79.51 -40.27 8.73
N TYR A 136 78.88 -41.33 8.22
CA TYR A 136 77.58 -41.25 7.54
C TYR A 136 76.47 -40.84 8.52
N ALA A 137 76.46 -41.37 9.75
CA ALA A 137 75.52 -40.97 10.80
C ALA A 137 75.69 -39.49 11.20
N VAL A 138 76.92 -39.00 11.38
CA VAL A 138 77.23 -37.59 11.66
C VAL A 138 76.82 -36.70 10.49
N THR A 139 77.16 -37.08 9.25
CA THR A 139 76.76 -36.34 8.03
C THR A 139 75.24 -36.29 7.88
N LYS A 140 74.54 -37.40 8.19
CA LYS A 140 73.08 -37.49 8.16
C LYS A 140 72.44 -36.66 9.27
N LEU A 141 73.03 -36.60 10.46
CA LEU A 141 72.60 -35.71 11.56
C LEU A 141 72.78 -34.23 11.20
N ILE A 142 73.93 -33.84 10.63
CA ILE A 142 74.18 -32.45 10.20
C ILE A 142 73.21 -32.06 9.06
N SER A 143 72.99 -32.94 8.08
CA SER A 143 72.03 -32.73 7.01
C SER A 143 70.59 -32.61 7.53
N ALA A 144 70.16 -33.52 8.41
CA ALA A 144 68.82 -33.48 9.01
C ALA A 144 68.63 -32.22 9.88
N ASN A 145 69.62 -31.82 10.68
CA ASN A 145 69.54 -30.58 11.45
C ASN A 145 69.46 -29.35 10.53
N LYS A 146 70.18 -29.33 9.40
CA LYS A 146 70.09 -28.26 8.41
C LYS A 146 68.71 -28.22 7.73
N GLU A 147 68.14 -29.36 7.41
CA GLU A 147 66.80 -29.50 6.82
C GLU A 147 65.71 -29.03 7.81
N ILE A 148 65.77 -29.50 9.06
CA ILE A 148 64.91 -29.07 10.18
C ILE A 148 65.03 -27.54 10.42
N MET A 149 66.23 -26.97 10.40
CA MET A 149 66.40 -25.50 10.52
C MET A 149 65.85 -24.75 9.30
N SER A 150 65.98 -25.29 8.09
CA SER A 150 65.42 -24.70 6.87
C SER A 150 63.89 -24.73 6.87
N GLU A 151 63.28 -25.79 7.39
CA GLU A 151 61.83 -25.82 7.64
C GLU A 151 61.42 -24.82 8.71
N GLN A 152 62.18 -24.70 9.81
CA GLN A 152 61.89 -23.75 10.89
C GLN A 152 61.87 -22.31 10.38
N GLN A 153 62.87 -21.92 9.57
CA GLN A 153 62.93 -20.60 8.94
C GLN A 153 61.76 -20.38 7.95
N LYS A 154 61.38 -21.40 7.18
CA LYS A 154 60.23 -21.31 6.27
C LYS A 154 58.91 -21.13 7.04
N ASP A 155 58.67 -21.96 8.05
CA ASP A 155 57.45 -21.89 8.87
C ASP A 155 57.38 -20.55 9.63
N GLN A 156 58.51 -20.01 10.10
CA GLN A 156 58.58 -18.68 10.72
C GLN A 156 58.22 -17.54 9.73
N ALA A 157 58.75 -17.57 8.50
CA ALA A 157 58.41 -16.59 7.47
C ALA A 157 56.94 -16.71 6.99
N GLU A 158 56.39 -17.93 6.96
CA GLU A 158 54.97 -18.17 6.69
C GLU A 158 54.10 -17.65 7.85
N LEU A 159 54.55 -17.79 9.10
CA LEU A 159 53.88 -17.25 10.27
C LEU A 159 53.82 -15.70 10.24
N GLU A 160 54.92 -15.02 9.97
CA GLU A 160 54.94 -13.55 9.78
C GLU A 160 53.98 -13.12 8.66
N THR A 161 53.96 -13.86 7.55
CA THR A 161 53.07 -13.62 6.42
C THR A 161 51.59 -13.79 6.78
N LEU A 162 51.25 -14.81 7.58
CA LEU A 162 49.88 -15.04 8.05
C LEU A 162 49.45 -13.99 9.09
N GLN A 163 50.33 -13.62 10.02
CA GLN A 163 50.05 -12.56 11.01
C GLN A 163 49.76 -11.22 10.31
N LYS A 164 50.60 -10.80 9.35
CA LYS A 164 50.38 -9.58 8.56
C LYS A 164 49.03 -9.60 7.83
N LYS A 165 48.66 -10.73 7.21
CA LYS A 165 47.34 -10.91 6.57
C LYS A 165 46.18 -10.85 7.57
N SER A 166 46.38 -11.36 8.79
CA SER A 166 45.38 -11.31 9.85
C SER A 166 45.17 -9.88 10.37
N GLU A 167 46.24 -9.08 10.45
CA GLU A 167 46.20 -7.65 10.83
C GLU A 167 45.53 -6.81 9.74
N GLU A 168 45.92 -7.03 8.46
CA GLU A 168 45.26 -6.43 7.29
C GLU A 168 43.76 -6.77 7.24
N LYS A 169 43.38 -8.02 7.55
CA LYS A 169 41.97 -8.44 7.56
C LYS A 169 41.19 -7.89 8.75
N LEU A 170 41.82 -7.74 9.93
CA LEU A 170 41.20 -7.09 11.09
C LEU A 170 40.94 -5.60 10.83
N HIS A 171 41.84 -4.92 10.10
CA HIS A 171 41.63 -3.53 9.69
C HIS A 171 40.47 -3.40 8.71
N SER A 172 40.49 -4.19 7.63
CA SER A 172 39.40 -4.33 6.64
C SER A 172 38.03 -4.61 7.28
N LEU A 173 37.99 -5.52 8.26
CA LEU A 173 36.78 -5.83 9.03
C LEU A 173 36.31 -4.65 9.90
N THR A 174 37.23 -3.88 10.46
CA THR A 174 36.91 -2.67 11.25
C THR A 174 36.31 -1.58 10.37
N GLU A 175 36.90 -1.34 9.19
CA GLU A 175 36.36 -0.40 8.19
C GLU A 175 34.97 -0.83 7.72
N THR A 176 34.81 -2.10 7.33
CA THR A 176 33.52 -2.68 6.90
C THR A 176 32.45 -2.60 7.99
N THR A 177 32.83 -2.77 9.27
CA THR A 177 31.90 -2.67 10.40
C THR A 177 31.47 -1.21 10.65
N ASN A 178 32.39 -0.25 10.53
CA ASN A 178 32.07 1.18 10.66
C ASN A 178 31.18 1.66 9.49
N GLU A 179 31.44 1.19 8.26
CA GLU A 179 30.60 1.48 7.09
C GLU A 179 29.20 0.89 7.25
N LEU A 180 29.11 -0.36 7.74
CA LEU A 180 27.83 -1.01 8.02
C LEU A 180 27.03 -0.25 9.10
N GLN A 181 27.67 0.19 10.18
CA GLN A 181 27.00 1.00 11.21
C GLN A 181 26.50 2.34 10.63
N ALA A 182 27.35 3.05 9.88
CA ALA A 182 26.96 4.31 9.24
C ALA A 182 25.78 4.12 8.27
N LYS A 183 25.75 3.01 7.52
CA LYS A 183 24.62 2.64 6.64
C LYS A 183 23.37 2.22 7.41
N GLN A 184 23.50 1.63 8.59
CA GLN A 184 22.36 1.32 9.47
C GLN A 184 21.78 2.58 10.12
N GLU A 185 22.62 3.54 10.49
CA GLU A 185 22.19 4.87 10.98
C GLU A 185 21.51 5.67 9.86
N GLU A 186 22.10 5.70 8.66
CA GLU A 186 21.50 6.29 7.44
C GLU A 186 20.14 5.65 7.12
N LEU A 187 20.05 4.31 7.13
CA LEU A 187 18.82 3.58 6.89
C LEU A 187 17.74 3.87 7.95
N THR A 188 18.12 3.90 9.23
CA THR A 188 17.19 4.17 10.33
C THR A 188 16.62 5.57 10.22
N LYS A 189 17.46 6.56 9.91
CA LYS A 189 17.03 7.93 9.62
C LYS A 189 16.14 7.98 8.38
N ALA A 190 16.54 7.35 7.28
CA ALA A 190 15.78 7.34 6.03
C ALA A 190 14.40 6.69 6.19
N LYS A 191 14.27 5.64 7.03
CA LYS A 191 12.99 5.03 7.38
C LYS A 191 12.12 5.93 8.27
N LEU A 192 12.71 6.65 9.22
CA LEU A 192 11.98 7.61 10.06
C LEU A 192 11.48 8.82 9.23
N ASP A 193 12.36 9.42 8.43
CA ASP A 193 12.03 10.51 7.51
C ASP A 193 10.98 10.05 6.47
N GLN A 194 11.07 8.79 6.00
CA GLN A 194 10.06 8.13 5.17
C GLN A 194 8.72 7.98 5.90
N GLU A 195 8.68 7.48 7.14
CA GLU A 195 7.43 7.28 7.88
C GLU A 195 6.71 8.62 8.14
N VAL A 196 7.46 9.64 8.57
CA VAL A 196 6.94 11.01 8.71
C VAL A 196 6.39 11.49 7.37
N LYS A 197 7.11 11.31 6.27
CA LYS A 197 6.67 11.80 4.95
C LYS A 197 5.49 11.00 4.37
N ILE A 198 5.40 9.70 4.64
CA ILE A 198 4.23 8.86 4.32
C ILE A 198 3.00 9.36 5.09
N ASN A 199 3.16 9.70 6.37
CA ASN A 199 2.07 10.21 7.21
C ASN A 199 1.63 11.62 6.76
N GLU A 200 2.55 12.52 6.41
CA GLU A 200 2.23 13.82 5.78
C GLU A 200 1.47 13.66 4.46
N LEU A 201 2.03 12.88 3.52
CA LEU A 201 1.47 12.74 2.18
C LEU A 201 0.15 11.97 2.20
N SER A 202 -0.02 10.98 3.06
CA SER A 202 -1.31 10.28 3.23
C SER A 202 -2.39 11.16 3.88
N ALA A 203 -2.03 12.03 4.84
CA ALA A 203 -2.95 13.03 5.39
C ALA A 203 -3.34 14.10 4.36
N SER A 204 -2.38 14.52 3.51
CA SER A 204 -2.65 15.38 2.35
C SER A 204 -3.60 14.69 1.36
N LEU A 205 -3.27 13.48 0.90
CA LEU A 205 -4.08 12.68 -0.01
C LEU A 205 -5.50 12.40 0.53
N ALA A 206 -5.66 12.13 1.82
CA ALA A 206 -6.98 11.98 2.45
C ALA A 206 -7.77 13.30 2.45
N THR A 207 -7.09 14.42 2.66
CA THR A 207 -7.68 15.77 2.59
C THR A 207 -8.09 16.11 1.16
N GLU A 208 -7.23 15.86 0.17
CA GLU A 208 -7.50 16.12 -1.25
C GLU A 208 -8.61 15.21 -1.79
N LYS A 209 -8.62 13.92 -1.44
CA LYS A 209 -9.72 12.99 -1.79
C LYS A 209 -11.06 13.46 -1.19
N LYS A 210 -11.07 13.91 0.07
CA LYS A 210 -12.27 14.48 0.72
C LYS A 210 -12.72 15.82 0.12
N GLN A 211 -11.78 16.65 -0.35
CA GLN A 211 -12.11 17.87 -1.09
C GLN A 211 -12.66 17.56 -2.48
N LYS A 212 -12.07 16.60 -3.21
CA LYS A 212 -12.54 16.12 -4.51
C LYS A 212 -13.95 15.56 -4.41
N GLU A 213 -14.22 14.65 -3.46
CA GLU A 213 -15.54 14.09 -3.18
C GLU A 213 -16.58 15.19 -2.87
N LYS A 214 -16.18 16.22 -2.10
CA LYS A 214 -17.03 17.39 -1.82
C LYS A 214 -17.35 18.18 -3.08
N PHE A 215 -16.36 18.46 -3.93
CA PHE A 215 -16.57 19.19 -5.19
C PHE A 215 -17.38 18.36 -6.20
N GLU A 216 -17.16 17.04 -6.28
CA GLU A 216 -17.97 16.12 -7.10
C GLU A 216 -19.44 16.12 -6.67
N LYS A 217 -19.72 16.07 -5.36
CA LYS A 217 -21.08 16.20 -4.81
C LYS A 217 -21.70 17.57 -5.12
N GLN A 218 -20.92 18.65 -5.05
CA GLN A 218 -21.38 19.98 -5.46
C GLN A 218 -21.66 20.08 -6.97
N LYS A 219 -20.86 19.40 -7.81
CA LYS A 219 -21.04 19.35 -9.27
C LYS A 219 -22.30 18.59 -9.67
N VAL A 220 -22.54 17.43 -9.05
CA VAL A 220 -23.74 16.62 -9.29
C VAL A 220 -25.01 17.37 -8.91
N GLU A 221 -25.02 18.07 -7.77
CA GLU A 221 -26.19 18.88 -7.37
C GLU A 221 -26.36 20.13 -8.25
N ALA A 222 -25.27 20.78 -8.68
CA ALA A 222 -25.33 21.89 -9.65
C ALA A 222 -25.90 21.43 -11.00
N GLU A 223 -25.42 20.31 -11.56
CA GLU A 223 -25.93 19.74 -12.82
C GLU A 223 -27.41 19.33 -12.70
N LYS A 224 -27.82 18.75 -11.57
CA LYS A 224 -29.23 18.45 -11.29
C LYS A 224 -30.09 19.73 -11.28
N GLN A 225 -29.65 20.77 -10.58
CA GLN A 225 -30.36 22.07 -10.56
C GLN A 225 -30.44 22.69 -11.95
N ARG A 226 -29.39 22.59 -12.75
CA ARG A 226 -29.36 23.04 -14.15
C ARG A 226 -30.39 22.29 -15.01
N GLN A 227 -30.49 20.97 -14.87
CA GLN A 227 -31.50 20.18 -15.56
C GLN A 227 -32.93 20.49 -15.10
N GLU A 228 -33.15 20.80 -13.82
CA GLU A 228 -34.45 21.23 -13.29
C GLU A 228 -34.84 22.62 -13.82
N GLN A 229 -33.90 23.57 -13.88
CA GLN A 229 -34.10 24.88 -14.51
C GLN A 229 -34.45 24.76 -16.01
N LEU A 230 -33.74 23.91 -16.76
CA LEU A 230 -34.02 23.65 -18.18
C LEU A 230 -35.43 23.04 -18.40
N LYS A 231 -35.85 22.10 -17.54
CA LYS A 231 -37.20 21.52 -17.56
C LYS A 231 -38.27 22.58 -17.23
N ALA A 232 -38.02 23.45 -16.25
CA ALA A 232 -38.92 24.55 -15.89
C ALA A 232 -39.06 25.56 -17.03
N LEU A 233 -37.96 25.97 -17.66
CA LEU A 233 -37.94 26.89 -18.80
C LEU A 233 -38.65 26.29 -20.03
N ALA A 234 -38.48 25.00 -20.29
CA ALA A 234 -39.22 24.31 -21.36
C ALA A 234 -40.73 24.29 -21.09
N LYS A 235 -41.15 24.02 -19.84
CA LYS A 235 -42.56 24.08 -19.43
C LYS A 235 -43.15 25.49 -19.54
N GLN A 236 -42.39 26.51 -19.16
CA GLN A 236 -42.80 27.92 -19.32
C GLN A 236 -43.01 28.26 -20.80
N ARG A 237 -42.02 27.99 -21.66
CA ARG A 237 -42.12 28.26 -23.11
C ARG A 237 -43.30 27.54 -23.77
N ALA A 238 -43.57 26.29 -23.39
CA ALA A 238 -44.74 25.55 -23.88
C ALA A 238 -46.07 26.16 -23.41
N ALA A 239 -46.15 26.67 -22.17
CA ALA A 239 -47.32 27.37 -21.66
C ALA A 239 -47.54 28.74 -22.34
N GLU A 240 -46.46 29.49 -22.58
CA GLU A 240 -46.49 30.75 -23.32
C GLU A 240 -46.93 30.53 -24.78
N GLU A 241 -46.43 29.49 -25.46
CA GLU A 241 -46.84 29.14 -26.82
C GLU A 241 -48.31 28.70 -26.88
N ALA A 242 -48.79 27.91 -25.91
CA ALA A 242 -50.19 27.51 -25.80
C ALA A 242 -51.11 28.71 -25.54
N ALA A 243 -50.71 29.64 -24.66
CA ALA A 243 -51.43 30.87 -24.40
C ALA A 243 -51.47 31.77 -25.66
N ARG A 244 -50.36 31.86 -26.42
CA ARG A 244 -50.30 32.61 -27.68
C ARG A 244 -51.23 32.01 -28.74
N LYS A 245 -51.20 30.69 -28.94
CA LYS A 245 -52.11 29.98 -29.86
C LYS A 245 -53.57 30.17 -29.49
N LYS A 246 -53.92 30.13 -28.20
CA LYS A 246 -55.29 30.44 -27.74
C LYS A 246 -55.68 31.89 -28.03
N ALA A 247 -54.80 32.85 -27.77
CA ALA A 247 -55.06 34.27 -28.07
C ALA A 247 -55.21 34.52 -29.58
N GLU A 248 -54.41 33.86 -30.43
CA GLU A 248 -54.54 33.86 -31.89
C GLU A 248 -55.91 33.29 -32.33
N GLU A 249 -56.36 32.18 -31.74
CA GLU A 249 -57.65 31.54 -32.04
C GLU A 249 -58.85 32.38 -31.58
N ASP A 250 -58.81 32.90 -30.36
CA ASP A 250 -59.90 33.73 -29.80
C ASP A 250 -59.99 35.09 -30.52
N ALA A 251 -58.87 35.68 -30.93
CA ALA A 251 -58.86 36.84 -31.82
C ALA A 251 -59.48 36.53 -33.19
N ARG A 252 -59.20 35.36 -33.77
CA ARG A 252 -59.82 34.91 -35.03
C ARG A 252 -61.33 34.76 -34.89
N LYS A 253 -61.82 34.15 -33.80
CA LYS A 253 -63.28 34.04 -33.51
C LYS A 253 -63.95 35.41 -33.43
N VAL A 254 -63.34 36.38 -32.76
CA VAL A 254 -63.85 37.76 -32.68
C VAL A 254 -63.88 38.42 -34.07
N GLN A 255 -62.88 38.18 -34.91
CA GLN A 255 -62.85 38.69 -36.29
C GLN A 255 -63.91 38.02 -37.18
N GLU A 256 -64.08 36.70 -37.09
CA GLU A 256 -65.13 35.94 -37.77
C GLU A 256 -66.55 36.40 -37.34
N GLN A 257 -66.77 36.61 -36.04
CA GLN A 257 -68.04 37.13 -35.52
C GLN A 257 -68.29 38.55 -36.03
N LYS A 258 -67.30 39.44 -35.97
CA LYS A 258 -67.43 40.81 -36.49
C LYS A 258 -67.71 40.83 -38.00
N GLN A 259 -67.14 39.91 -38.78
CA GLN A 259 -67.48 39.75 -40.20
C GLN A 259 -68.93 39.27 -40.39
N LYS A 260 -69.41 38.31 -39.59
CA LYS A 260 -70.81 37.85 -39.62
C LYS A 260 -71.79 38.95 -39.23
N GLU A 261 -71.47 39.75 -38.21
CA GLU A 261 -72.26 40.90 -37.78
C GLU A 261 -72.31 42.01 -38.85
N LEU A 262 -71.17 42.31 -39.49
CA LEU A 262 -71.12 43.26 -40.61
C LEU A 262 -71.89 42.75 -41.85
N ALA A 263 -71.79 41.45 -42.17
CA ALA A 263 -72.55 40.85 -43.26
C ALA A 263 -74.06 40.83 -42.96
N ALA A 264 -74.46 40.51 -41.73
CA ALA A 264 -75.86 40.56 -41.31
C ALA A 264 -76.40 41.99 -41.21
N ALA A 265 -75.56 42.98 -40.91
CA ALA A 265 -75.93 44.40 -40.98
C ALA A 265 -76.11 44.86 -42.44
N ALA A 266 -75.18 44.53 -43.33
CA ALA A 266 -75.27 44.84 -44.75
C ALA A 266 -76.45 44.12 -45.43
N GLU A 267 -76.77 42.88 -45.04
CA GLU A 267 -77.94 42.15 -45.52
C GLU A 267 -79.25 42.74 -44.97
N LYS A 268 -79.28 43.16 -43.69
CA LYS A 268 -80.41 43.94 -43.15
C LYS A 268 -80.56 45.29 -43.83
N GLU A 269 -79.48 45.93 -44.25
CA GLU A 269 -79.50 47.17 -45.01
C GLU A 269 -79.97 46.93 -46.46
N ARG A 270 -79.56 45.82 -47.10
CA ARG A 270 -80.08 45.40 -48.41
C ARG A 270 -81.58 45.10 -48.32
N ILE A 271 -82.00 44.30 -47.35
CA ILE A 271 -83.40 43.98 -47.09
C ILE A 271 -84.18 45.25 -46.75
N ALA A 272 -83.69 46.13 -45.87
CA ALA A 272 -84.37 47.38 -45.54
C ALA A 272 -84.49 48.33 -46.74
N ASN A 273 -83.52 48.34 -47.67
CA ASN A 273 -83.62 49.10 -48.92
C ASN A 273 -84.59 48.46 -49.92
N GLU A 274 -84.64 47.13 -50.00
CA GLU A 274 -85.63 46.40 -50.82
C GLU A 274 -87.05 46.50 -50.23
N GLU A 275 -87.20 46.41 -48.91
CA GLU A 275 -88.42 46.66 -48.15
C GLU A 275 -88.81 48.13 -48.19
N GLN A 276 -87.89 49.09 -48.26
CA GLN A 276 -88.23 50.51 -48.45
C GLN A 276 -88.63 50.79 -49.91
N ALA A 277 -88.04 50.12 -50.89
CA ALA A 277 -88.49 50.19 -52.28
C ALA A 277 -89.88 49.52 -52.45
N GLN A 278 -90.10 48.38 -51.80
CA GLN A 278 -91.40 47.70 -51.76
C GLN A 278 -92.42 48.47 -50.90
N ALA A 279 -92.03 49.11 -49.81
CA ALA A 279 -92.91 49.98 -49.02
C ALA A 279 -93.20 51.31 -49.73
N LEU A 280 -92.33 51.81 -50.60
CA LEU A 280 -92.69 52.89 -51.54
C LEU A 280 -93.69 52.43 -52.62
N ALA A 281 -93.83 51.11 -52.85
CA ALA A 281 -94.90 50.52 -53.65
C ALA A 281 -96.14 50.15 -52.82
N VAL A 282 -96.02 49.74 -51.56
CA VAL A 282 -97.11 49.24 -50.70
C VAL A 282 -97.70 50.33 -49.78
N GLN A 283 -96.96 51.37 -49.40
CA GLN A 283 -97.53 52.62 -48.85
C GLN A 283 -98.35 53.37 -49.91
N LYS A 284 -98.21 52.98 -51.18
CA LYS A 284 -99.07 53.36 -52.31
C LYS A 284 -100.38 52.55 -52.38
N GLU A 285 -100.54 51.54 -51.52
CA GLU A 285 -101.52 50.46 -51.66
C GLU A 285 -102.25 50.09 -50.34
N GLN A 286 -101.63 50.30 -49.17
CA GLN A 286 -102.14 49.90 -47.86
C GLN A 286 -101.94 50.97 -46.75
N GLU A 287 -102.68 52.06 -46.84
CA GLU A 287 -103.05 52.88 -45.66
C GLU A 287 -104.11 52.14 -44.78
N GLN A 288 -103.89 50.85 -44.48
CA GLN A 288 -104.91 49.97 -43.87
C GLN A 288 -104.36 49.06 -42.75
N LYS A 289 -104.39 49.58 -41.50
CA LYS A 289 -104.72 48.85 -40.23
C LYS A 289 -103.76 47.71 -39.76
N SER A 290 -102.93 47.89 -38.71
CA SER A 290 -103.22 47.69 -37.24
C SER A 290 -103.25 46.20 -36.77
N ASP A 291 -102.79 45.72 -35.59
CA ASP A 291 -102.05 46.26 -34.39
C ASP A 291 -101.75 45.14 -33.31
N SER A 292 -100.70 45.30 -32.44
CA SER A 292 -100.43 44.79 -31.04
C SER A 292 -100.09 43.31 -30.55
N SER A 293 -99.11 43.21 -29.59
CA SER A 293 -98.79 42.18 -28.49
C SER A 293 -98.07 40.80 -28.76
N ASN A 294 -97.63 39.89 -27.84
CA ASN A 294 -96.78 39.80 -26.55
C ASN A 294 -96.59 38.24 -26.17
N GLU A 295 -95.79 37.54 -25.29
CA GLU A 295 -94.70 37.60 -24.23
C GLU A 295 -93.91 36.19 -24.16
N MET A 296 -93.24 35.45 -23.18
CA MET A 296 -92.87 35.41 -21.70
C MET A 296 -91.88 34.22 -21.25
N LYS A 297 -90.86 34.42 -20.34
CA LYS A 297 -90.13 33.49 -19.34
C LYS A 297 -89.31 32.21 -19.81
N THR A 298 -88.54 31.33 -19.05
CA THR A 298 -88.13 31.05 -17.61
C THR A 298 -86.76 30.20 -17.43
N GLU A 299 -86.39 29.65 -16.23
CA GLU A 299 -85.06 29.14 -15.66
C GLU A 299 -84.92 27.56 -15.42
N THR A 300 -84.00 26.80 -14.70
CA THR A 300 -82.92 26.91 -13.61
C THR A 300 -82.00 25.60 -13.42
N ASN A 301 -81.08 25.48 -12.39
CA ASN A 301 -80.47 24.28 -11.63
C ASN A 301 -78.92 23.86 -11.58
N THR A 302 -78.52 22.68 -10.99
CA THR A 302 -77.23 22.27 -10.24
C THR A 302 -76.68 20.80 -10.51
N GLU A 303 -75.73 20.02 -9.85
CA GLU A 303 -74.95 19.91 -8.54
C GLU A 303 -73.70 18.87 -8.57
N ASP A 304 -72.95 18.48 -7.46
CA ASP A 304 -71.60 17.71 -7.46
C ASP A 304 -71.12 16.84 -6.17
N SER A 305 -70.07 15.94 -6.20
CA SER A 305 -69.27 15.26 -5.04
C SER A 305 -68.11 14.17 -5.35
N SER A 306 -67.05 13.81 -4.49
CA SER A 306 -65.88 12.78 -4.73
C SER A 306 -65.02 11.94 -3.59
N PRO A 307 -63.61 11.82 -3.40
CA PRO A 307 -62.77 10.52 -3.19
C PRO A 307 -61.55 10.32 -2.11
N VAL A 308 -60.71 9.19 -2.02
CA VAL A 308 -59.60 8.81 -0.98
C VAL A 308 -58.44 7.69 -1.29
N SER A 309 -57.36 7.35 -0.45
CA SER A 309 -56.19 6.31 -0.64
C SER A 309 -55.24 5.78 0.58
N SER A 310 -54.15 4.89 0.48
CA SER A 310 -53.21 4.25 1.56
C SER A 310 -51.82 3.47 1.19
N VAL A 311 -50.88 2.93 2.11
CA VAL A 311 -49.40 2.43 1.87
C VAL A 311 -48.65 1.06 2.44
N PRO A 312 -47.52 0.89 3.29
CA PRO A 312 -46.25 -0.02 3.15
C PRO A 312 -45.57 -0.95 4.33
N GLU A 313 -44.35 -1.66 4.18
CA GLU A 313 -43.20 -2.10 5.19
C GLU A 313 -42.20 -3.39 4.95
N VAL A 314 -41.06 -3.73 5.74
CA VAL A 314 -39.87 -4.70 5.39
C VAL A 314 -39.09 -5.85 6.32
N PRO A 315 -37.75 -5.93 6.80
CA PRO A 315 -36.72 -7.11 6.69
C PRO A 315 -35.63 -7.65 7.81
N GLU A 316 -34.71 -8.67 7.53
CA GLU A 316 -33.26 -9.13 8.02
C GLU A 316 -32.88 -10.07 9.31
N ALA A 317 -31.71 -10.78 9.69
CA ALA A 317 -30.32 -11.33 9.24
C ALA A 317 -29.44 -12.32 10.26
N ASP A 318 -28.15 -12.84 9.99
CA ASP A 318 -26.92 -13.33 10.87
C ASP A 318 -26.03 -14.73 10.82
N ASN A 319 -24.96 -15.04 11.68
CA ASN A 319 -23.59 -15.73 11.40
C ASN A 319 -22.78 -16.77 12.42
N VAL A 320 -21.50 -17.26 12.14
CA VAL A 320 -20.26 -17.89 12.90
C VAL A 320 -20.04 -19.49 13.17
N THR A 321 -18.95 -20.29 13.56
CA THR A 321 -17.47 -20.34 14.12
C THR A 321 -16.65 -21.76 14.03
N LYS A 322 -15.33 -21.99 14.47
CA LYS A 322 -14.46 -23.29 14.48
C LYS A 322 -13.18 -23.38 15.50
N PRO A 323 -12.40 -24.51 15.76
CA PRO A 323 -11.46 -24.76 16.96
C PRO A 323 -9.93 -25.25 16.79
N GLU A 324 -9.37 -26.11 17.71
CA GLU A 324 -7.93 -26.36 18.20
C GLU A 324 -6.92 -27.40 17.53
N GLU A 325 -5.85 -27.85 18.26
CA GLU A 325 -4.46 -28.34 17.88
C GLU A 325 -4.12 -29.88 17.87
N ASN A 326 -2.84 -30.28 17.58
CA ASN A 326 -2.39 -31.65 17.23
C ASN A 326 -1.03 -32.19 17.85
N THR A 327 -0.21 -32.99 17.12
CA THR A 327 0.55 -34.17 17.68
C THR A 327 2.08 -34.27 17.49
N TYR A 328 2.80 -33.39 16.78
CA TYR A 328 4.19 -33.67 16.35
C TYR A 328 5.32 -33.31 17.34
N GLY A 329 5.02 -32.92 18.58
CA GLY A 329 6.03 -32.50 19.56
C GLY A 329 6.64 -31.11 19.29
N TRP A 330 6.12 -30.44 18.27
CA TRP A 330 5.98 -28.99 18.21
C TRP A 330 4.57 -28.63 18.69
N SER A 331 4.37 -27.38 19.11
CA SER A 331 3.07 -26.77 19.40
C SER A 331 2.90 -25.52 18.55
N ALA A 332 1.67 -25.06 18.34
CA ALA A 332 1.43 -23.84 17.59
C ALA A 332 2.13 -22.63 18.23
N PRO A 333 2.74 -21.73 17.44
CA PRO A 333 3.21 -20.44 17.94
C PRO A 333 2.07 -19.46 18.29
N LEU A 334 0.81 -19.82 17.98
CA LEU A 334 -0.41 -19.00 18.16
C LEU A 334 -1.57 -19.89 18.62
N SER A 335 -2.55 -19.34 19.34
CA SER A 335 -3.77 -20.07 19.73
C SER A 335 -4.75 -20.39 18.58
N SER A 336 -4.47 -19.92 17.36
CA SER A 336 -5.21 -20.23 16.14
C SER A 336 -4.27 -20.21 14.95
N LEU A 337 -4.26 -21.28 14.16
CA LEU A 337 -3.44 -21.39 12.95
C LEU A 337 -4.29 -21.18 11.71
N VAL A 338 -4.26 -19.95 11.19
CA VAL A 338 -4.88 -19.59 9.90
C VAL A 338 -3.77 -19.15 8.95
N ILE A 339 -3.37 -20.05 8.04
CA ILE A 339 -2.33 -19.79 7.04
C ILE A 339 -2.86 -18.78 6.02
N THR A 340 -2.13 -17.68 5.82
CA THR A 340 -2.36 -16.69 4.75
C THR A 340 -1.38 -16.84 3.59
N SER A 341 -0.18 -17.38 3.84
CA SER A 341 0.79 -17.74 2.79
C SER A 341 1.49 -19.06 3.16
N PRO A 342 1.41 -20.11 2.31
CA PRO A 342 2.08 -21.39 2.56
C PRO A 342 3.58 -21.31 2.23
N PHE A 343 4.33 -22.34 2.62
CA PHE A 343 5.76 -22.49 2.32
C PHE A 343 6.01 -22.71 0.82
N GLY A 344 7.20 -22.29 0.33
CA GLY A 344 7.66 -22.54 -1.02
C GLY A 344 7.25 -21.47 -2.04
N ASN A 345 7.03 -21.87 -3.29
CA ASN A 345 6.91 -20.93 -4.41
C ASN A 345 5.63 -20.08 -4.35
N ARG A 346 5.79 -18.75 -4.35
CA ARG A 346 4.69 -17.76 -4.40
C ARG A 346 4.95 -16.65 -5.42
N VAL A 347 3.92 -15.88 -5.74
CA VAL A 347 4.08 -14.57 -6.38
C VAL A 347 4.60 -13.59 -5.32
N ASP A 348 5.63 -12.80 -5.62
CA ASP A 348 6.23 -11.86 -4.65
C ASP A 348 5.18 -10.82 -4.19
N PRO A 349 4.82 -10.80 -2.89
CA PRO A 349 3.75 -9.94 -2.38
C PRO A 349 4.19 -8.50 -2.06
N THR A 350 5.49 -8.17 -2.05
CA THR A 350 5.99 -6.80 -1.82
C THR A 350 6.90 -6.25 -2.94
N GLY A 351 7.32 -7.08 -3.89
CA GLY A 351 8.38 -6.78 -4.86
C GLY A 351 9.79 -6.85 -4.27
N ALA A 352 9.90 -7.24 -2.99
CA ALA A 352 11.15 -7.37 -2.24
C ALA A 352 11.16 -8.57 -1.29
N SER A 353 10.08 -9.36 -1.20
CA SER A 353 9.97 -10.53 -0.32
C SER A 353 10.11 -11.86 -1.06
N GLY A 354 10.35 -11.82 -2.37
CA GLY A 354 10.79 -12.94 -3.19
C GLY A 354 9.67 -13.88 -3.64
N THR A 355 10.00 -14.73 -4.62
CA THR A 355 9.11 -15.76 -5.16
C THR A 355 9.27 -17.12 -4.48
N SER A 356 10.19 -17.26 -3.53
CA SER A 356 10.28 -18.40 -2.60
C SER A 356 9.89 -17.90 -1.21
N HIS A 357 9.13 -18.71 -0.48
CA HIS A 357 8.69 -18.41 0.86
C HIS A 357 9.30 -19.40 1.86
N ASP A 358 10.19 -18.88 2.71
CA ASP A 358 11.04 -19.66 3.60
C ASP A 358 10.37 -20.04 4.94
N GLY A 359 9.04 -19.90 5.02
CA GLY A 359 8.21 -20.22 6.18
C GLY A 359 6.73 -20.26 5.84
N ILE A 360 5.85 -20.11 6.83
CA ILE A 360 4.41 -19.90 6.66
C ILE A 360 3.99 -18.59 7.32
N ASP A 361 3.05 -17.88 6.67
CA ASP A 361 2.47 -16.66 7.21
C ASP A 361 1.14 -17.01 7.89
N LEU A 362 1.00 -16.60 9.15
CA LEU A 362 -0.12 -16.93 10.02
C LEU A 362 -0.86 -15.65 10.45
N ALA A 363 -2.17 -15.60 10.19
CA ALA A 363 -3.00 -14.43 10.51
C ALA A 363 -3.19 -14.22 12.02
N GLY A 364 -3.35 -12.95 12.42
CA GLY A 364 -3.76 -12.56 13.76
C GLY A 364 -3.96 -11.05 13.88
N ALA A 365 -4.13 -10.57 15.10
CA ALA A 365 -4.24 -9.15 15.42
C ALA A 365 -2.90 -8.60 15.91
N SER A 366 -2.74 -7.27 15.88
CA SER A 366 -1.51 -6.65 16.41
C SER A 366 -1.43 -6.91 17.92
N GLY A 367 -0.28 -7.38 18.38
CA GLY A 367 -0.07 -7.81 19.76
C GLY A 367 -0.62 -9.20 20.11
N THR A 368 -1.12 -10.00 19.15
CA THR A 368 -1.46 -11.41 19.41
C THR A 368 -0.23 -12.13 20.01
N PRO A 369 -0.33 -12.79 21.18
CA PRO A 369 0.80 -13.46 21.81
C PRO A 369 1.44 -14.52 20.92
N VAL A 370 2.77 -14.46 20.75
CA VAL A 370 3.57 -15.41 19.98
C VAL A 370 4.40 -16.26 20.95
N PHE A 371 4.25 -17.58 20.84
CA PHE A 371 4.88 -18.56 21.73
C PHE A 371 5.97 -19.36 21.00
N ALA A 372 6.96 -19.84 21.75
CA ALA A 372 7.94 -20.79 21.26
C ALA A 372 7.26 -22.12 20.91
N ALA A 373 7.32 -22.53 19.63
CA ALA A 373 6.73 -23.75 19.14
C ALA A 373 7.42 -25.02 19.68
N LYS A 374 8.67 -24.90 20.16
CA LYS A 374 9.45 -26.01 20.73
C LYS A 374 10.52 -25.50 21.71
N ALA A 375 10.92 -26.35 22.66
CA ALA A 375 11.97 -26.02 23.62
C ALA A 375 13.35 -25.91 22.95
N GLY A 376 14.19 -24.99 23.41
CA GLY A 376 15.51 -24.72 22.82
C GLY A 376 16.23 -23.53 23.45
N LYS A 377 17.22 -23.01 22.74
CA LYS A 377 18.04 -21.85 23.14
C LYS A 377 17.92 -20.74 22.10
N VAL A 378 17.64 -19.52 22.53
CA VAL A 378 17.61 -18.33 21.67
C VAL A 378 19.02 -18.04 21.16
N VAL A 379 19.19 -18.00 19.83
CA VAL A 379 20.46 -17.69 19.15
C VAL A 379 20.47 -16.28 18.57
N GLU A 380 19.32 -15.77 18.14
CA GLU A 380 19.13 -14.37 17.74
C GLU A 380 17.83 -13.83 18.36
N ALA A 381 17.87 -12.57 18.81
CA ALA A 381 16.70 -11.81 19.25
C ALA A 381 17.02 -10.33 19.02
N GLY A 382 16.34 -9.69 18.07
CA GLY A 382 16.76 -8.38 17.55
C GLY A 382 15.86 -7.85 16.44
N TYR A 383 16.34 -6.84 15.72
CA TYR A 383 15.72 -6.32 14.51
C TYR A 383 16.58 -6.64 13.28
N HIS A 384 15.94 -7.13 12.22
CA HIS A 384 16.54 -7.36 10.90
C HIS A 384 15.63 -6.71 9.84
N TRP A 385 16.20 -6.16 8.77
CA TRP A 385 15.44 -5.32 7.83
C TRP A 385 14.25 -6.04 7.18
N SER A 386 14.42 -7.31 6.79
CA SER A 386 13.36 -8.13 6.19
C SER A 386 12.47 -8.74 7.28
N ALA A 387 13.08 -9.46 8.23
CA ALA A 387 12.37 -10.19 9.28
C ALA A 387 11.73 -9.33 10.38
N GLY A 388 11.98 -8.02 10.38
CA GLY A 388 11.55 -7.11 11.44
C GLY A 388 12.16 -7.43 12.79
N ASN A 389 11.43 -7.11 13.85
CA ASN A 389 11.67 -7.68 15.17
C ASN A 389 11.46 -9.19 15.09
N HIS A 390 12.46 -9.96 15.51
CA HIS A 390 12.43 -11.41 15.40
C HIS A 390 13.10 -12.10 16.59
N VAL A 391 12.76 -13.37 16.75
CA VAL A 391 13.45 -14.32 17.64
C VAL A 391 13.79 -15.56 16.81
N ILE A 392 14.96 -16.15 17.05
CA ILE A 392 15.38 -17.43 16.47
C ILE A 392 15.83 -18.36 17.58
N ILE A 393 15.25 -19.56 17.63
CA ILE A 393 15.54 -20.59 18.62
C ILE A 393 16.23 -21.77 17.94
N GLN A 394 17.40 -22.16 18.45
CA GLN A 394 18.06 -23.42 18.10
C GLN A 394 17.52 -24.55 19.00
N HIS A 395 17.20 -25.69 18.40
CA HIS A 395 16.64 -26.87 19.07
C HIS A 395 17.67 -28.00 19.19
N ALA A 396 17.46 -28.90 20.16
CA ALA A 396 18.39 -29.99 20.47
C ALA A 396 18.49 -31.08 19.38
N ASP A 397 17.55 -31.09 18.43
CA ASP A 397 17.52 -31.95 17.24
C ASP A 397 18.14 -31.29 15.99
N GLY A 398 18.76 -30.11 16.13
CA GLY A 398 19.49 -29.42 15.07
C GLY A 398 18.64 -28.48 14.20
N TYR A 399 17.33 -28.42 14.43
CA TYR A 399 16.47 -27.43 13.80
C TYR A 399 16.63 -26.03 14.41
N TYR A 400 16.32 -25.01 13.62
CA TYR A 400 16.07 -23.65 14.07
C TYR A 400 14.62 -23.29 13.79
N SER A 401 13.94 -22.57 14.70
CA SER A 401 12.64 -21.95 14.42
C SER A 401 12.71 -20.43 14.50
N TYR A 402 11.99 -19.79 13.58
CA TYR A 402 12.00 -18.36 13.30
C TYR A 402 10.64 -17.77 13.62
N TYR A 403 10.62 -16.65 14.35
CA TYR A 403 9.41 -15.91 14.71
C TYR A 403 9.64 -14.47 14.29
N MET A 404 9.05 -14.05 13.17
CA MET A 404 9.36 -12.77 12.51
C MET A 404 8.18 -11.77 12.56
N HIS A 405 8.45 -10.54 12.11
CA HIS A 405 7.54 -9.40 12.00
C HIS A 405 6.91 -8.90 13.32
N LEU A 406 7.46 -9.30 14.47
CA LEU A 406 6.88 -9.06 15.80
C LEU A 406 6.65 -7.57 16.08
N SER A 407 5.65 -7.23 16.89
CA SER A 407 5.51 -5.88 17.45
C SER A 407 6.61 -5.60 18.47
N SER A 408 6.98 -6.63 19.23
CA SER A 408 7.92 -6.59 20.35
C SER A 408 8.29 -8.02 20.77
N PHE A 409 9.43 -8.19 21.43
CA PHE A 409 9.85 -9.45 22.05
C PHE A 409 10.38 -9.21 23.47
N SER A 410 10.36 -10.24 24.32
CA SER A 410 10.73 -10.16 25.74
C SER A 410 11.83 -11.17 26.14
N THR A 411 12.57 -11.69 25.16
CA THR A 411 13.68 -12.64 25.35
C THR A 411 15.02 -12.08 24.85
N THR A 412 16.12 -12.72 25.22
CA THR A 412 17.49 -12.30 24.87
C THR A 412 18.32 -13.45 24.31
N VAL A 413 19.34 -13.11 23.51
CA VAL A 413 20.30 -14.09 23.00
C VAL A 413 20.95 -14.85 24.15
N GLY A 414 20.97 -16.18 24.03
CA GLY A 414 21.49 -17.09 25.05
C GLY A 414 20.44 -17.69 25.98
N ALA A 415 19.22 -17.14 26.04
CA ALA A 415 18.15 -17.63 26.92
C ALA A 415 17.65 -19.03 26.53
N SER A 416 17.42 -19.90 27.51
CA SER A 416 16.72 -21.17 27.32
C SER A 416 15.21 -20.98 27.44
N VAL A 417 14.44 -21.56 26.53
CA VAL A 417 12.97 -21.46 26.48
C VAL A 417 12.33 -22.83 26.30
N ASN A 418 11.13 -23.01 26.84
CA ASN A 418 10.30 -24.22 26.66
C ASN A 418 9.27 -24.01 25.55
N ALA A 419 8.69 -25.10 25.02
CA ALA A 419 7.46 -24.99 24.22
C ALA A 419 6.38 -24.25 25.01
N GLY A 420 5.61 -23.37 24.35
CA GLY A 420 4.62 -22.51 25.00
C GLY A 420 5.19 -21.31 25.77
N THR A 421 6.51 -21.07 25.74
CA THR A 421 7.10 -19.85 26.35
C THR A 421 6.72 -18.62 25.50
N LEU A 422 6.17 -17.58 26.13
CA LEU A 422 5.88 -16.31 25.45
C LEU A 422 7.18 -15.66 24.97
N LEU A 423 7.27 -15.39 23.67
CA LEU A 423 8.42 -14.72 23.04
C LEU A 423 8.16 -13.23 22.81
N GLY A 424 6.93 -12.87 22.46
CA GLY A 424 6.58 -11.52 22.02
C GLY A 424 5.13 -11.38 21.56
N GLY A 425 4.84 -10.27 20.87
CA GLY A 425 3.56 -10.02 20.22
C GLY A 425 3.70 -10.00 18.69
N MET A 426 2.68 -10.48 17.98
CA MET A 426 2.57 -10.39 16.52
C MET A 426 2.53 -8.92 16.07
N GLY A 427 3.11 -8.60 14.91
CA GLY A 427 3.13 -7.24 14.39
C GLY A 427 3.20 -7.21 12.87
N THR A 428 3.82 -6.16 12.33
CA THR A 428 4.04 -5.97 10.89
C THR A 428 5.40 -5.30 10.63
N THR A 429 6.41 -5.60 11.46
CA THR A 429 7.73 -4.95 11.37
C THR A 429 8.62 -5.58 10.29
N GLY A 430 9.50 -4.78 9.68
CA GLY A 430 10.35 -5.24 8.57
C GLY A 430 9.61 -5.22 7.23
N ASN A 431 9.94 -6.16 6.34
CA ASN A 431 9.35 -6.31 5.01
C ASN A 431 8.05 -7.13 5.08
N SER A 432 6.97 -6.47 5.49
CA SER A 432 5.64 -7.09 5.65
C SER A 432 4.55 -6.33 4.89
N THR A 433 3.54 -7.04 4.39
CA THR A 433 2.32 -6.48 3.79
C THR A 433 1.26 -6.05 4.80
N GLY A 434 1.36 -6.52 6.05
CA GLY A 434 0.34 -6.31 7.08
C GLY A 434 0.54 -7.23 8.29
N VAL A 435 -0.37 -7.18 9.27
CA VAL A 435 -0.17 -7.90 10.53
C VAL A 435 -0.31 -9.41 10.34
N HIS A 436 0.80 -10.12 10.61
CA HIS A 436 0.88 -11.59 10.61
C HIS A 436 2.11 -12.03 11.42
N LEU A 437 2.18 -13.32 11.75
CA LEU A 437 3.43 -13.98 12.16
C LEU A 437 3.96 -14.74 10.96
N HIS A 438 5.17 -14.40 10.50
CA HIS A 438 5.92 -15.31 9.64
C HIS A 438 6.69 -16.29 10.53
N PHE A 439 6.43 -17.59 10.33
CA PHE A 439 7.02 -18.69 11.09
C PHE A 439 7.81 -19.61 10.15
N GLY A 440 9.12 -19.66 10.31
CA GLY A 440 10.03 -20.49 9.50
C GLY A 440 10.70 -21.58 10.32
N ILE A 441 11.05 -22.70 9.69
CA ILE A 441 11.88 -23.76 10.27
C ILE A 441 13.03 -24.07 9.30
N SER A 442 14.24 -24.26 9.82
CA SER A 442 15.42 -24.58 9.00
C SER A 442 16.37 -25.58 9.66
N THR A 443 17.27 -26.17 8.88
CA THR A 443 18.37 -27.02 9.37
C THR A 443 19.70 -26.27 9.45
N SER A 444 19.74 -24.98 9.14
CA SER A 444 20.92 -24.13 9.17
C SER A 444 20.54 -22.66 9.43
N LEU A 445 21.42 -21.89 10.05
CA LEU A 445 21.11 -20.49 10.37
C LEU A 445 20.97 -19.69 9.05
N TRP A 446 19.82 -19.05 8.86
CA TRP A 446 19.39 -18.29 7.69
C TRP A 446 19.50 -19.05 6.35
N SER A 447 19.43 -20.38 6.37
CA SER A 447 19.60 -21.22 5.18
C SER A 447 18.99 -22.61 5.38
N ASN A 448 18.72 -23.34 4.28
CA ASN A 448 18.11 -24.68 4.33
C ASN A 448 16.77 -24.71 5.09
N PHE A 449 15.86 -23.80 4.74
CA PHE A 449 14.49 -23.78 5.24
C PHE A 449 13.68 -25.00 4.76
N VAL A 450 12.74 -25.44 5.57
CA VAL A 450 11.86 -26.59 5.34
C VAL A 450 10.42 -26.24 5.70
N ASP A 451 9.47 -26.92 5.08
CA ASP A 451 8.03 -26.69 5.32
C ASP A 451 7.66 -26.88 6.80
N PRO A 452 7.18 -25.83 7.51
CA PRO A 452 6.72 -25.95 8.88
C PRO A 452 5.37 -26.66 9.04
N ALA A 453 4.53 -26.71 8.00
CA ALA A 453 3.15 -27.20 8.12
C ALA A 453 3.07 -28.67 8.60
N PRO A 454 3.84 -29.63 8.04
CA PRO A 454 3.87 -31.01 8.57
C PRO A 454 4.34 -31.12 10.02
N LEU A 455 5.17 -30.19 10.50
CA LEU A 455 5.66 -30.16 11.89
C LEU A 455 4.65 -29.53 12.86
N LEU A 456 3.78 -28.64 12.36
CA LEU A 456 2.60 -28.14 13.08
C LEU A 456 1.34 -28.98 12.82
N GLY A 457 1.44 -30.09 12.09
CA GLY A 457 0.34 -31.02 11.79
C GLY A 457 -0.87 -30.42 11.06
N ILE A 458 -0.65 -29.38 10.24
CA ILE A 458 -1.67 -28.64 9.47
C ILE A 458 -1.61 -28.94 7.97
#